data_AF-A0A9X6SUC0-F1
#
_entry.id   AF-A0A9X6SUC0-F1
#
_cell.length_a   1.000
_cell.length_b   1.000
_cell.length_c   1.000
_cell.angle_alpha   90.00
_cell.angle_beta   90.00
_cell.angle_gamma   90.00
#
_symmetry.space_group_name_H-M   'P 1'
#
loop_
_entity.id
_entity.type
_entity.pdbx_description
1 polymer ?
#
loop_
_entity_poly.entity_id
_entity_poly.type
_entity_poly.pdbx_seq_one_letter_code
_entity_poly.pdbx_strand_id
1 'polypeptide(L)'
;GIVFMNKESWDKIALPNQKEFNTVGFTKQPSIKDSKWESVSKKELLQNIPGYKEEQGTLMMIVGFLLTISALLIATFFYVITLQKVKQIGVLKAIGTSNRILTMSLVWQSILISAFAFVISGISLFGVQQIMPESMPFLLENATMLLFGCVFVVISIFGTCISLIPILKVHPLEAIGGNE
;
A
#
# COMPACT_ATOMS: atom_id res chain seq x y z
N GLY A 1 -16.53 27.80 -1.92
CA GLY A 1 -17.40 27.03 -2.81
C GLY A 1 -17.09 27.42 -4.23
N ILE A 2 -16.83 26.46 -5.11
CA ILE A 2 -16.60 26.74 -6.54
C ILE A 2 -17.99 26.91 -7.17
N VAL A 3 -18.33 28.14 -7.55
CA VAL A 3 -19.62 28.45 -8.18
C VAL A 3 -19.44 28.36 -9.68
N PHE A 4 -20.09 27.39 -10.32
CA PHE A 4 -20.13 27.28 -11.77
C PHE A 4 -21.11 28.32 -12.30
N MET A 5 -20.59 29.43 -12.86
CA MET A 5 -21.40 30.48 -13.48
C MET A 5 -21.05 30.61 -14.96
N ASN A 6 -22.09 30.76 -15.79
CA ASN A 6 -21.95 31.08 -17.20
C ASN A 6 -21.45 32.53 -17.34
N LYS A 7 -20.66 32.79 -18.39
CA LYS A 7 -20.10 34.12 -18.71
C LYS A 7 -21.19 35.19 -18.83
N GLU A 8 -22.34 34.85 -19.40
CA GLU A 8 -23.50 35.75 -19.49
C GLU A 8 -24.12 36.10 -18.14
N SER A 9 -24.01 35.20 -17.16
CA SER A 9 -24.49 35.42 -15.80
C SER A 9 -23.51 36.26 -15.00
N TRP A 10 -22.21 36.14 -15.28
CA TRP A 10 -21.16 36.94 -14.64
C TRP A 10 -21.23 38.41 -15.07
N ASP A 11 -21.42 38.69 -16.36
CA ASP A 11 -21.50 40.07 -16.88
C ASP A 11 -22.70 40.86 -16.32
N LYS A 12 -23.76 40.18 -15.85
CA LYS A 12 -24.92 40.82 -15.23
C LYS A 12 -24.73 41.17 -13.75
N ILE A 13 -23.77 40.55 -13.08
CA ILE A 13 -23.58 40.65 -11.62
C ILE A 13 -22.25 41.33 -11.28
N ALA A 14 -21.29 41.38 -12.21
CA ALA A 14 -19.98 41.98 -11.97
C ALA A 14 -20.07 43.51 -11.75
N LEU A 15 -19.54 43.96 -10.61
CA LEU A 15 -19.37 45.38 -10.30
C LEU A 15 -18.39 46.03 -11.30
N PRO A 16 -18.59 47.31 -11.66
CA PRO A 16 -17.84 47.98 -12.74
C PRO A 16 -16.31 48.02 -12.55
N ASN A 17 -15.81 47.72 -11.35
CA ASN A 17 -14.39 47.80 -10.99
C ASN A 17 -13.72 46.45 -10.64
N GLN A 18 -14.37 45.30 -10.89
CA GLN A 18 -13.74 43.97 -10.79
C GLN A 18 -13.98 43.17 -12.07
N LYS A 19 -13.06 43.32 -13.02
CA LYS A 19 -13.07 42.62 -14.32
C LYS A 19 -12.09 41.45 -14.42
N GLU A 20 -11.42 41.11 -13.32
CA GLU A 20 -10.48 39.98 -13.29
C GLU A 20 -11.17 38.77 -12.65
N PHE A 21 -11.32 37.70 -13.42
CA PHE A 21 -11.84 36.42 -12.95
C PHE A 21 -10.94 35.29 -13.43
N ASN A 22 -10.67 34.34 -12.54
CA ASN A 22 -9.94 33.12 -12.88
C ASN A 22 -10.96 32.06 -13.34
N THR A 23 -11.02 31.80 -14.64
CA THR A 23 -11.87 30.75 -15.21
C THR A 23 -11.06 29.56 -15.68
N VAL A 24 -11.52 28.35 -15.35
CA VAL A 24 -10.99 27.10 -15.91
C VAL A 24 -11.94 26.63 -17.00
N GLY A 25 -11.50 26.70 -18.26
CA GLY A 25 -12.26 26.24 -19.42
C GLY A 25 -11.86 24.82 -19.82
N PHE A 26 -12.83 23.91 -19.96
CA PHE A 26 -12.59 22.59 -20.52
C PHE A 26 -12.72 22.65 -22.06
N THR A 27 -11.60 22.63 -22.77
CA THR A 27 -11.59 22.50 -24.24
C THR A 27 -11.13 21.11 -24.66
N LYS A 28 -11.73 20.58 -25.74
CA LYS A 28 -11.40 19.28 -26.34
C LYS A 28 -10.21 19.38 -27.32
N GLN A 29 -9.73 20.59 -27.62
CA GLN A 29 -8.56 20.83 -28.47
C GLN A 29 -7.28 21.08 -27.64
N PRO A 30 -6.14 20.44 -27.97
CA PRO A 30 -4.95 20.42 -27.12
C PRO A 30 -4.06 21.67 -27.23
N SER A 31 -4.37 22.67 -28.05
CA SER A 31 -3.49 23.84 -28.22
C SER A 31 -4.27 25.07 -28.70
N ILE A 32 -4.60 25.97 -27.77
CA ILE A 32 -4.97 27.35 -28.11
C ILE A 32 -3.71 28.19 -27.82
N LYS A 33 -3.01 28.59 -28.88
CA LYS A 33 -1.79 29.39 -28.79
C LYS A 33 -2.20 30.86 -28.89
N ASP A 34 -2.68 31.42 -27.78
CA ASP A 34 -2.94 32.86 -27.66
C ASP A 34 -2.33 33.39 -26.37
N SER A 35 -1.68 34.55 -26.43
CA SER A 35 -0.81 35.14 -25.39
C SER A 35 -1.47 35.46 -24.04
N LYS A 36 -2.73 35.05 -23.83
CA LYS A 36 -3.52 35.23 -22.61
C LYS A 36 -4.03 33.91 -21.99
N TRP A 37 -3.70 32.75 -22.56
CA TRP A 37 -4.18 31.46 -22.08
C TRP A 37 -3.04 30.46 -22.04
N GLU A 38 -2.75 29.96 -20.85
CA GLU A 38 -1.76 28.90 -20.66
C GLU A 38 -2.49 27.55 -20.67
N SER A 39 -2.16 26.70 -21.65
CA SER A 39 -2.76 25.38 -21.77
C SER A 39 -2.13 24.45 -20.73
N VAL A 40 -2.73 24.40 -19.55
CA VAL A 40 -2.26 23.60 -18.43
C VAL A 40 -2.89 22.21 -18.49
N SER A 41 -2.06 21.17 -18.44
CA SER A 41 -2.52 19.77 -18.44
C SER A 41 -3.39 19.50 -17.21
N LYS A 42 -4.38 18.60 -17.30
CA LYS A 42 -5.25 18.21 -16.15
C LYS A 42 -4.44 17.90 -14.87
N LYS A 43 -3.23 17.36 -15.00
CA LYS A 43 -2.32 17.08 -13.87
C LYS A 43 -1.78 18.34 -13.19
N GLU A 44 -1.45 19.38 -13.94
CA GLU A 44 -0.95 20.64 -13.40
C GLU A 44 -2.10 21.50 -12.83
N LEU A 45 -3.30 21.46 -13.43
CA LEU A 45 -4.47 22.12 -12.86
C LEU A 45 -4.85 21.55 -11.49
N LEU A 46 -4.82 20.22 -11.31
CA LEU A 46 -5.10 19.57 -10.02
C LEU A 46 -4.03 19.91 -8.96
N GLN A 47 -2.76 19.98 -9.36
CA GLN A 47 -1.68 20.39 -8.45
C GLN A 47 -1.71 21.87 -8.05
N ASN A 48 -2.34 22.72 -8.85
CA ASN A 48 -2.51 24.15 -8.59
C ASN A 48 -3.77 24.48 -7.76
N ILE A 49 -4.61 23.49 -7.41
CA ILE A 49 -5.71 23.72 -6.46
C ILE A 49 -5.11 23.88 -5.06
N PRO A 50 -5.27 25.04 -4.40
CA PRO A 50 -4.78 25.25 -3.04
C PRO A 50 -5.48 24.23 -2.12
N GLY A 51 -4.69 23.32 -1.53
CA GLY A 51 -5.16 22.22 -0.68
C GLY A 51 -4.91 20.80 -1.23
N TYR A 52 -4.83 20.59 -2.56
CA TYR A 52 -4.67 19.23 -3.12
C TYR A 52 -3.31 18.60 -2.75
N LYS A 53 -2.24 19.39 -2.79
CA LYS A 53 -0.89 18.92 -2.38
C LYS A 53 -0.81 18.59 -0.89
N GLU A 54 -1.49 19.38 -0.05
CA GLU A 54 -1.48 19.17 1.40
C GLU A 54 -2.31 17.93 1.80
N GLU A 55 -3.45 17.71 1.15
CA GLU A 55 -4.29 16.52 1.37
C GLU A 55 -3.56 15.23 0.92
N GLN A 56 -2.97 15.23 -0.28
CA GLN A 56 -2.19 14.09 -0.77
C GLN A 56 -0.97 13.78 0.11
N GLY A 57 -0.29 14.81 0.62
CA GLY A 57 0.83 14.62 1.54
C GLY A 57 0.41 13.92 2.84
N THR A 58 -0.72 14.33 3.41
CA THR A 58 -1.29 13.71 4.61
C THR A 58 -1.71 12.27 4.34
N LEU A 59 -2.37 12.01 3.21
CA LEU A 59 -2.83 10.67 2.84
C LEU A 59 -1.66 9.70 2.60
N MET A 60 -0.60 10.16 1.93
CA MET A 60 0.63 9.36 1.76
C MET A 60 1.31 9.07 3.10
N MET A 61 1.31 10.01 4.04
CA MET A 61 1.86 9.80 5.38
C MET A 61 1.08 8.70 6.13
N ILE A 62 -0.27 8.76 6.08
CA ILE A 62 -1.14 7.73 6.67
C ILE A 62 -0.85 6.36 6.07
N VAL A 63 -0.82 6.26 4.73
CA VAL A 63 -0.53 4.99 4.03
C VAL A 63 0.86 4.45 4.42
N GLY A 64 1.87 5.32 4.45
CA GLY A 64 3.22 4.93 4.87
C GLY A 64 3.29 4.43 6.32
N PHE A 65 2.57 5.09 7.23
CA PHE A 65 2.48 4.67 8.63
C PHE A 65 1.77 3.32 8.78
N LEU A 66 0.65 3.12 8.09
CA LEU A 66 -0.06 1.83 8.09
C LEU A 66 0.81 0.71 7.53
N LEU A 67 1.55 0.95 6.43
CA LEU A 67 2.49 -0.02 5.90
C LEU A 67 3.60 -0.37 6.90
N THR A 68 4.11 0.63 7.62
CA THR A 68 5.17 0.43 8.63
C THR A 68 4.70 -0.45 9.78
N ILE A 69 3.53 -0.14 10.35
CA ILE A 69 2.95 -0.95 11.43
C ILE A 69 2.61 -2.35 10.93
N SER A 70 2.06 -2.46 9.71
CA SER A 70 1.73 -3.76 9.10
C SER A 70 2.99 -4.62 8.94
N ALA A 71 4.12 -4.03 8.52
CA ALA A 71 5.39 -4.74 8.41
C ALA A 71 5.88 -5.30 9.77
N LEU A 72 5.81 -4.49 10.84
CA LEU A 72 6.15 -4.92 12.19
C LEU A 72 5.26 -6.07 12.69
N LEU A 73 3.97 -5.95 12.40
CA LEU A 73 2.95 -6.92 12.79
C LEU A 73 3.17 -8.25 12.05
N ILE A 74 3.46 -8.21 10.74
CA ILE A 74 3.83 -9.39 9.94
C ILE A 74 5.08 -10.07 10.53
N ALA A 75 6.14 -9.31 10.81
CA ALA A 75 7.36 -9.85 11.40
C ALA A 75 7.10 -10.52 12.76
N THR A 76 6.25 -9.92 13.59
CA THR A 76 5.85 -10.47 14.89
C THR A 76 5.04 -11.75 14.75
N PHE A 77 4.11 -11.82 13.79
CA PHE A 77 3.36 -13.06 13.54
C PHE A 77 4.25 -14.19 13.05
N PHE A 78 5.13 -13.92 12.08
CA PHE A 78 6.08 -14.93 11.63
C PHE A 78 6.98 -15.40 12.77
N TYR A 79 7.41 -14.48 13.65
CA TYR A 79 8.17 -14.81 14.86
C TYR A 79 7.42 -15.78 15.77
N VAL A 80 6.16 -15.49 16.10
CA VAL A 80 5.34 -16.36 16.96
C VAL A 80 5.07 -17.72 16.30
N ILE A 81 4.71 -17.75 15.02
CA ILE A 81 4.49 -18.99 14.25
C ILE A 81 5.77 -19.85 14.25
N THR A 82 6.91 -19.20 14.08
CA THR A 82 8.21 -19.85 14.09
C THR A 82 8.51 -20.46 15.46
N LEU A 83 8.31 -19.71 16.55
CA LEU A 83 8.52 -20.22 17.90
C LEU A 83 7.67 -21.46 18.20
N GLN A 84 6.42 -21.48 17.74
CA GLN A 84 5.55 -22.65 17.89
C GLN A 84 6.12 -23.88 17.15
N LYS A 85 6.75 -23.67 15.99
CA LYS A 85 7.38 -24.75 15.19
C LYS A 85 8.74 -25.20 15.70
N VAL A 86 9.47 -24.38 16.49
CA VAL A 86 10.79 -24.74 17.03
C VAL A 86 10.74 -26.07 17.79
N LYS A 87 9.70 -26.34 18.56
CA LYS A 87 9.54 -27.61 19.30
C LYS A 87 9.50 -28.82 18.37
N GLN A 88 8.75 -28.73 17.28
CA GLN A 88 8.66 -29.79 16.27
C GLN A 88 9.98 -29.96 15.52
N ILE A 89 10.63 -28.83 15.17
CA ILE A 89 11.94 -28.82 14.50
C ILE A 89 13.03 -29.44 15.38
N GLY A 90 12.99 -29.23 16.71
CA GLY A 90 13.91 -29.85 17.67
C GLY A 90 13.88 -31.37 17.61
N VAL A 91 12.69 -31.97 17.50
CA VAL A 91 12.53 -33.43 17.33
C VAL A 91 13.08 -33.89 15.97
N LEU A 92 12.77 -33.19 14.87
CA LEU A 92 13.32 -33.55 13.55
C LEU A 92 14.86 -33.43 13.48
N LYS A 93 15.41 -32.45 14.19
CA LYS A 93 16.86 -32.23 14.29
C LYS A 93 17.53 -33.33 15.12
N ALA A 94 16.86 -33.86 16.15
CA ALA A 94 17.31 -35.03 16.90
C ALA A 94 17.36 -36.32 16.05
N ILE A 95 16.49 -36.42 15.02
CA ILE A 95 16.49 -37.52 14.04
C ILE A 95 17.56 -37.31 12.93
N GLY A 96 18.29 -36.18 12.96
CA GLY A 96 19.41 -35.91 12.06
C GLY A 96 19.09 -34.99 10.87
N THR A 97 17.96 -34.28 10.89
CA THR A 97 17.62 -33.34 9.80
C THR A 97 18.56 -32.13 9.80
N SER A 98 19.16 -31.84 8.65
CA SER A 98 20.06 -30.68 8.48
C SER A 98 19.31 -29.34 8.64
N ASN A 99 19.91 -28.40 9.36
CA ASN A 99 19.39 -27.03 9.54
C ASN A 99 19.09 -26.34 8.20
N ARG A 100 19.85 -26.64 7.15
CA ARG A 100 19.68 -26.01 5.83
C ARG A 100 18.34 -26.36 5.19
N ILE A 101 17.89 -27.61 5.34
CA ILE A 101 16.60 -28.08 4.82
C ILE A 101 15.46 -27.41 5.59
N LEU A 102 15.58 -27.35 6.92
CA LEU A 102 14.60 -26.71 7.80
C LEU A 102 14.39 -25.23 7.45
N THR A 103 15.47 -24.47 7.28
CA THR A 103 15.41 -23.07 6.88
C THR A 103 14.78 -22.89 5.50
N MET A 104 15.16 -23.72 4.52
CA MET A 104 14.61 -23.65 3.16
C MET A 104 13.09 -23.93 3.15
N SER A 105 12.64 -24.93 3.92
CA SER A 105 11.22 -25.27 4.04
C SER A 105 10.40 -24.16 4.67
N LEU A 106 10.94 -23.45 5.67
CA LEU A 106 10.26 -22.32 6.31
C LEU A 106 10.12 -21.11 5.36
N VAL A 107 11.18 -20.81 4.60
CA VAL A 107 11.13 -19.75 3.59
C VAL A 107 10.09 -20.07 2.52
N TRP A 108 10.07 -21.32 2.03
CA TRP A 108 9.08 -21.75 1.05
C TRP A 108 7.64 -21.68 1.60
N GLN A 109 7.44 -22.13 2.84
CA GLN A 109 6.15 -22.03 3.52
C GLN A 109 5.69 -20.57 3.63
N SER A 110 6.59 -19.66 4.01
CA SER A 110 6.27 -18.23 4.10
C SER A 110 5.84 -17.67 2.75
N ILE A 111 6.57 -17.96 1.67
CA ILE A 111 6.23 -17.46 0.33
C ILE A 111 4.83 -17.93 -0.08
N LEU A 112 4.52 -19.21 0.15
CA LEU A 112 3.19 -19.75 -0.14
C LEU A 112 2.10 -19.02 0.66
N ILE A 113 2.29 -18.83 1.97
CA ILE A 113 1.33 -18.11 2.81
C ILE A 113 1.10 -16.68 2.30
N SER A 114 2.17 -15.96 1.94
CA SER A 114 2.06 -14.59 1.42
C SER A 114 1.35 -14.53 0.07
N ALA A 115 1.56 -15.52 -0.79
CA ALA A 115 0.86 -15.64 -2.06
C ALA A 115 -0.65 -15.86 -1.86
N PHE A 116 -1.04 -16.77 -0.94
CA PHE A 116 -2.45 -16.97 -0.58
C PHE A 116 -3.07 -15.71 0.02
N ALA A 117 -2.36 -15.03 0.92
CA ALA A 117 -2.81 -13.78 1.50
C ALA A 117 -3.05 -12.69 0.44
N PHE A 118 -2.18 -12.59 -0.57
CA PHE A 118 -2.36 -11.65 -1.68
C PHE A 118 -3.62 -11.95 -2.51
N VAL A 119 -3.86 -13.22 -2.83
CA VAL A 119 -5.07 -13.63 -3.57
C VAL A 119 -6.34 -13.31 -2.77
N ILE A 120 -6.37 -13.67 -1.49
CA ILE A 120 -7.50 -13.38 -0.59
C ILE A 120 -7.73 -11.87 -0.47
N SER A 121 -6.65 -11.09 -0.32
CA SER A 121 -6.72 -9.63 -0.29
C SER A 121 -7.31 -9.07 -1.57
N GLY A 122 -6.92 -9.59 -2.74
CA GLY A 122 -7.48 -9.19 -4.03
C GLY A 122 -8.98 -9.43 -4.11
N ILE A 123 -9.43 -10.64 -3.74
CA ILE A 123 -10.86 -10.99 -3.71
C ILE A 123 -11.63 -10.08 -2.75
N SER A 124 -11.08 -9.83 -1.56
CA SER A 124 -11.69 -8.90 -0.59
C SER A 124 -11.82 -7.49 -1.17
N LEU A 125 -10.80 -7.02 -1.88
CA LEU A 125 -10.81 -5.68 -2.49
C LEU A 125 -11.88 -5.55 -3.57
N PHE A 126 -12.06 -6.58 -4.41
CA PHE A 126 -13.18 -6.65 -5.35
C PHE A 126 -14.54 -6.67 -4.63
N GLY A 127 -14.65 -7.35 -3.48
CA GLY A 127 -15.87 -7.35 -2.67
C GLY A 127 -16.20 -5.96 -2.11
N VAL A 128 -15.20 -5.24 -1.60
CA VAL A 128 -15.39 -3.86 -1.07
C VAL A 128 -15.79 -2.91 -2.19
N GLN A 129 -15.25 -3.07 -3.40
CA GLN A 129 -15.65 -2.25 -4.55
C GLN A 129 -17.15 -2.31 -4.85
N GLN A 130 -17.80 -3.46 -4.62
CA GLN A 130 -19.24 -3.62 -4.86
C GLN A 130 -20.12 -2.95 -3.79
N ILE A 131 -19.58 -2.73 -2.59
CA ILE A 131 -20.30 -2.15 -1.45
C ILE A 131 -20.19 -0.61 -1.46
N MET A 132 -19.16 -0.05 -2.11
CA MET A 132 -18.93 1.38 -2.13
C MET A 132 -19.93 2.13 -3.02
N PRO A 133 -20.38 3.34 -2.61
CA PRO A 133 -21.28 4.17 -3.41
C PRO A 133 -20.59 4.67 -4.68
N GLU A 134 -21.32 4.74 -5.80
CA GLU A 134 -20.79 5.14 -7.12
C GLU A 134 -20.15 6.54 -7.14
N SER A 135 -20.45 7.38 -6.14
CA SER A 135 -19.91 8.73 -5.97
C SER A 135 -18.43 8.76 -5.56
N MET A 136 -17.87 7.62 -5.09
CA MET A 136 -16.46 7.53 -4.69
C MET A 136 -15.64 7.00 -5.88
N PRO A 137 -14.70 7.79 -6.44
CA PRO A 137 -13.88 7.36 -7.57
C PRO A 137 -12.81 6.35 -7.12
N PHE A 138 -13.23 5.11 -6.88
CA PHE A 138 -12.34 3.99 -6.55
C PHE A 138 -11.93 3.25 -7.81
N LEU A 139 -10.81 3.67 -8.40
CA LEU A 139 -10.23 3.04 -9.58
C LEU A 139 -9.24 1.95 -9.16
N LEU A 140 -9.64 0.69 -9.32
CA LEU A 140 -8.74 -0.45 -9.17
C LEU A 140 -7.83 -0.56 -10.38
N GLU A 141 -6.66 0.08 -10.31
CA GLU A 141 -5.64 -0.11 -11.32
C GLU A 141 -4.80 -1.35 -11.00
N ASN A 142 -4.78 -2.31 -11.93
CA ASN A 142 -4.01 -3.54 -11.79
C ASN A 142 -2.52 -3.27 -11.51
N ALA A 143 -1.96 -2.19 -12.07
CA ALA A 143 -0.57 -1.80 -11.86
C ALA A 143 -0.29 -1.44 -10.39
N THR A 144 -1.16 -0.62 -9.79
CA THR A 144 -1.06 -0.22 -8.38
C THR A 144 -1.26 -1.42 -7.44
N MET A 145 -2.22 -2.30 -7.76
CA MET A 145 -2.44 -3.54 -7.01
C MET A 145 -1.21 -4.46 -7.04
N LEU A 146 -0.58 -4.63 -8.20
CA LEU A 146 0.65 -5.42 -8.35
C LEU A 146 1.83 -4.78 -7.60
N LEU A 147 1.95 -3.45 -7.63
CA LEU A 147 3.01 -2.73 -6.92
C LEU A 147 2.91 -2.95 -5.41
N PHE A 148 1.75 -2.70 -4.81
CA PHE A 148 1.55 -2.94 -3.37
C PHE A 148 1.66 -4.42 -3.00
N GLY A 149 1.20 -5.32 -3.88
CA GLY A 149 1.41 -6.76 -3.73
C GLY A 149 2.88 -7.15 -3.68
N CYS A 150 3.69 -6.61 -4.58
CA CYS A 150 5.13 -6.85 -4.61
C CYS A 150 5.80 -6.33 -3.33
N VAL A 151 5.47 -5.10 -2.91
CA VAL A 151 5.96 -4.52 -1.64
C VAL A 151 5.58 -5.41 -0.45
N PHE A 152 4.35 -5.91 -0.41
CA PHE A 152 3.89 -6.82 0.64
C PHE A 152 4.69 -8.13 0.69
N VAL A 153 4.95 -8.74 -0.46
CA VAL A 153 5.76 -9.97 -0.55
C VAL A 153 7.19 -9.72 -0.06
N VAL A 154 7.80 -8.60 -0.47
CA VAL A 154 9.14 -8.22 0.00
C VAL A 154 9.16 -8.08 1.51
N ILE A 155 8.24 -7.32 2.09
CA ILE A 155 8.12 -7.13 3.55
C ILE A 155 7.96 -8.48 4.26
N SER A 156 7.13 -9.37 3.71
CA SER A 156 6.91 -10.69 4.29
C SER A 156 8.19 -11.55 4.28
N ILE A 157 8.98 -11.52 3.21
CA ILE A 157 10.24 -12.26 3.12
C ILE A 157 11.23 -11.73 4.16
N PHE A 158 11.34 -10.40 4.29
CA PHE A 158 12.18 -9.78 5.32
C PHE A 158 11.73 -10.14 6.74
N GLY A 159 10.43 -10.10 7.01
CA GLY A 159 9.85 -10.51 8.29
C GLY A 159 10.16 -11.97 8.64
N THR A 160 10.07 -12.87 7.66
CA THR A 160 10.44 -14.28 7.81
C THR A 160 11.94 -14.46 8.03
N CYS A 161 12.81 -13.70 7.34
CA CYS A 161 14.25 -13.74 7.60
C CYS A 161 14.60 -13.34 9.03
N ILE A 162 14.00 -12.27 9.55
CA ILE A 162 14.19 -11.83 10.93
C ILE A 162 13.68 -12.89 11.91
N SER A 163 12.56 -13.54 11.58
CA SER A 163 11.99 -14.62 12.37
C SER A 163 12.85 -15.89 12.43
N LEU A 164 13.85 -16.07 11.56
CA LEU A 164 14.75 -17.24 11.61
C LEU A 164 15.85 -17.11 12.67
N ILE A 165 16.12 -15.90 13.17
CA ILE A 165 17.18 -15.62 14.17
C ILE A 165 17.07 -16.51 15.42
N PRO A 166 15.88 -16.71 16.03
CA PRO A 166 15.73 -17.59 17.20
C PRO A 166 16.03 -19.05 16.86
N ILE A 167 15.60 -19.54 15.70
CA ILE A 167 15.81 -20.95 15.30
C ILE A 167 17.31 -21.25 15.19
N LEU A 168 18.10 -20.32 14.65
CA LEU A 168 19.55 -20.47 14.51
C LEU A 168 20.28 -20.41 15.86
N LYS A 169 19.71 -19.71 16.85
CA LYS A 169 20.23 -19.63 18.21
C LYS A 169 19.77 -20.76 19.14
N VAL A 170 18.77 -21.56 18.76
CA VAL A 170 18.33 -22.71 19.55
C VAL A 170 19.42 -23.79 19.49
N HIS A 171 20.22 -23.84 20.55
CA HIS A 171 21.17 -24.92 20.78
C HIS A 171 20.40 -26.19 21.17
N PRO A 172 20.65 -27.33 20.50
CA PRO A 172 19.91 -28.58 20.71
C PRO A 172 20.09 -29.22 22.10
N LEU A 173 20.83 -28.60 23.02
CA LEU A 173 21.04 -29.12 24.38
C LEU A 173 19.85 -28.88 25.33
N GLU A 174 19.02 -27.85 25.12
CA GLU A 174 17.82 -27.64 25.95
C GLU A 174 16.64 -28.56 25.59
N ALA A 175 16.71 -29.26 24.45
CA ALA A 175 15.63 -30.15 24.01
C ALA A 175 15.80 -31.61 24.50
N ILE A 176 16.97 -31.97 25.05
CA ILE A 176 17.26 -33.35 25.51
C ILE A 176 17.73 -33.42 26.97
N GLY A 177 18.11 -32.32 27.63
CA GLY A 177 18.78 -32.39 28.95
C GLY A 177 18.43 -31.30 29.95
N GLY A 178 17.19 -30.79 29.97
CA GLY A 178 16.75 -29.82 30.99
C GLY A 178 15.90 -30.45 32.09
N ASN A 179 16.56 -30.93 33.16
CA ASN A 179 16.06 -31.30 34.50
C ASN A 179 15.26 -32.61 34.60
N GLU A 180 15.53 -33.62 35.46
CA GLU A 180 16.00 -33.62 36.87
C GLU A 180 15.80 -32.32 37.66
#